data_AF-A0A8R1EP76-F1
#
_entry.id   AF-A0A8R1EP76-F1
#
_cell.length_a   1.000
_cell.length_b   1.000
_cell.length_c   1.000
_cell.angle_alpha   90.00
_cell.angle_beta   90.00
_cell.angle_gamma   90.00
#
_symmetry.space_group_name_H-M   'P 1'
#
loop_
_entity.id
_entity.type
_entity.pdbx_description
1 polymer ?
#
loop_
_entity_poly.entity_id
_entity_poly.type
_entity_poly.pdbx_seq_one_letter_code
_entity_poly.pdbx_strand_id
1 'polypeptide(L)'
;KCNVVEAPEHGRRRIFILLALMLVLPIIFVAFILHNVFCIPGTYEAFAIFEYLTIILIYSFHLSNFYLFSDPSQKILVCHRNGKLAPVRI
;
A
#
# COMPACT_ATOMS: atom_id res chain seq x y z
N LYS A 1 -18.89 -14.91 -23.43
CA LYS A 1 -18.34 -13.64 -22.91
C LYS A 1 -17.99 -13.86 -21.44
N CYS A 2 -16.71 -13.91 -21.10
CA CYS A 2 -16.30 -13.85 -19.70
C CYS A 2 -16.40 -12.40 -19.25
N ASN A 3 -17.41 -12.06 -18.44
CA ASN A 3 -17.39 -10.80 -17.72
C ASN A 3 -16.58 -11.04 -16.45
N VAL A 4 -15.30 -10.65 -16.49
CA VAL A 4 -14.54 -10.45 -15.25
C VAL A 4 -15.25 -9.29 -14.57
N VAL A 5 -16.04 -9.59 -13.54
CA VAL A 5 -16.61 -8.55 -12.67
C VAL A 5 -15.43 -7.97 -11.91
N GLU A 6 -14.88 -6.88 -12.41
CA GLU A 6 -13.87 -6.10 -11.71
C GLU A 6 -14.52 -5.59 -10.42
N ALA A 7 -14.11 -6.19 -9.28
CA ALA A 7 -14.71 -5.88 -8.00
C ALA A 7 -14.54 -4.38 -7.71
N PRO A 8 -15.63 -3.60 -7.54
CA PRO A 8 -15.60 -2.13 -7.43
C PRO A 8 -14.85 -1.63 -6.18
N GLU A 9 -14.50 -2.52 -5.26
CA GLU A 9 -13.73 -2.29 -4.04
C GLU A 9 -12.31 -1.74 -4.28
N HIS A 10 -11.65 -2.13 -5.37
CA HIS A 10 -10.23 -1.75 -5.59
C HIS A 10 -10.05 -0.26 -5.90
N GLY A 11 -11.03 0.39 -6.53
CA GLY A 11 -10.96 1.81 -6.84
C GLY A 11 -11.00 2.69 -5.58
N ARG A 12 -11.87 2.35 -4.63
CA ARG A 12 -12.06 3.13 -3.40
C ARG A 12 -10.82 3.06 -2.48
N ARG A 13 -10.21 1.87 -2.38
CA ARG A 13 -8.95 1.66 -1.65
C ARG A 13 -7.77 2.41 -2.28
N ARG A 14 -7.66 2.42 -3.62
CA ARG A 14 -6.62 3.18 -4.34
C ARG A 14 -6.73 4.69 -4.10
N ILE A 15 -7.95 5.25 -4.15
CA ILE A 15 -8.20 6.66 -3.88
C ILE A 15 -7.82 7.02 -2.44
N PHE A 16 -8.18 6.18 -1.46
CA PHE A 16 -7.82 6.40 -0.07
C PHE A 16 -6.30 6.41 0.14
N ILE A 17 -5.57 5.47 -0.48
CA ILE A 17 -4.10 5.41 -0.42
C ILE A 17 -3.47 6.66 -1.05
N LEU A 18 -3.98 7.10 -2.21
CA LEU A 18 -3.52 8.31 -2.88
C LEU A 18 -3.76 9.56 -2.02
N LEU A 19 -4.93 9.68 -1.41
CA LEU A 19 -5.25 10.78 -0.50
C LEU A 19 -4.36 10.77 0.74
N ALA A 20 -4.12 9.60 1.33
CA ALA A 20 -3.21 9.46 2.46
C ALA A 20 -1.78 9.87 2.07
N LEU A 21 -1.30 9.47 0.91
CA LEU A 21 0.02 9.85 0.40
C LEU A 21 0.15 11.37 0.20
N MET A 22 -0.87 11.98 -0.40
CA MET A 22 -0.94 13.44 -0.63
C MET A 22 -0.95 14.24 0.67
N LEU A 23 -1.45 13.66 1.77
CA LEU A 23 -1.42 14.29 3.10
C LEU A 23 -0.07 14.05 3.81
N VAL A 24 0.46 12.84 3.73
CA VAL A 24 1.64 12.43 4.49
C VAL A 24 2.91 13.10 3.98
N LEU A 25 3.11 13.18 2.66
CA LEU A 25 4.29 13.80 2.05
C LEU A 25 4.54 15.26 2.49
N PRO A 26 3.55 16.17 2.44
CA PRO A 26 3.76 17.55 2.89
C PRO A 26 3.99 17.64 4.40
N ILE A 27 3.38 16.78 5.21
CA ILE A 27 3.62 16.73 6.67
C ILE A 27 5.09 16.40 6.96
N ILE A 28 5.64 15.40 6.25
CA ILE A 28 7.06 15.03 6.36
C ILE A 28 7.94 16.21 5.98
N PHE A 29 7.62 16.89 4.88
CA PHE A 29 8.41 18.00 4.37
C PHE A 29 8.43 19.19 5.35
N VAL A 30 7.27 19.52 5.93
CA VAL A 30 7.16 20.57 6.95
C VAL A 30 7.93 20.20 8.21
N ALA A 31 7.79 18.96 8.70
CA ALA A 31 8.54 18.48 9.87
C ALA A 31 10.06 18.52 9.63
N PHE A 32 10.51 18.16 8.42
CA PHE A 32 11.91 18.23 8.01
C PHE A 32 12.44 19.67 8.04
N ILE A 33 11.67 20.65 7.55
CA ILE A 33 12.03 22.07 7.61
C ILE A 33 12.07 22.57 9.06
N LEU A 34 11.06 22.25 9.87
CA LEU A 34 11.03 22.67 11.29
C LEU A 34 12.25 22.15 12.06
N HIS A 35 12.69 20.92 11.78
CA HIS A 35 13.86 20.35 12.41
C HIS A 35 15.17 20.97 11.89
N ASN A 36 15.38 21.00 10.57
CA ASN A 36 16.67 21.36 9.98
C ASN A 36 16.89 22.88 9.85
N VAL A 37 15.83 23.68 9.72
CA VAL A 37 15.93 25.13 9.49
C VAL A 37 15.67 25.91 10.77
N PHE A 38 14.64 25.52 11.54
CA PHE A 38 14.22 26.26 12.73
C PHE A 38 14.79 25.71 14.05
N CYS A 39 15.51 24.57 14.01
CA CYS A 39 16.19 23.95 15.16
C CYS A 39 15.31 23.84 16.41
N ILE A 40 14.02 23.51 16.23
CA ILE A 40 13.09 23.37 17.35
C ILE A 40 13.46 22.11 18.16
N PRO A 41 13.61 22.22 19.49
CA PRO A 41 13.91 21.06 20.34
C PRO A 41 12.74 20.07 20.34
N GLY A 42 13.06 18.77 20.31
CA GLY A 42 12.07 17.68 20.26
C GLY A 42 11.53 17.35 18.86
N THR A 43 11.76 18.19 17.85
CA THR A 43 11.31 17.91 16.47
C THR A 43 12.11 16.77 15.83
N TYR A 44 13.37 16.61 16.24
CA TYR A 44 14.20 15.47 15.84
C TYR A 44 13.59 14.13 16.28
N GLU A 45 13.22 14.04 17.55
CA GLU A 45 12.69 12.81 18.14
C GLU A 45 11.34 12.46 17.51
N ALA A 46 10.48 13.46 17.29
CA ALA A 46 9.22 13.28 16.59
C ALA A 46 9.42 12.82 15.13
N PHE A 47 10.40 13.38 14.42
CA PHE A 47 10.74 12.98 13.06
C PHE A 47 11.25 11.54 13.01
N ALA A 48 12.15 11.16 13.92
CA ALA A 48 12.67 9.79 14.01
C ALA A 48 11.56 8.77 14.28
N ILE A 49 10.66 9.05 15.24
CA ILE A 49 9.49 8.18 15.51
C ILE A 49 8.62 8.03 14.26
N PHE A 50 8.34 9.13 13.56
CA PHE A 50 7.56 9.11 12.33
C PHE A 50 8.21 8.26 11.23
N GLU A 51 9.53 8.39 11.04
CA GLU A 51 10.29 7.62 10.07
C GLU A 51 10.20 6.12 10.37
N TYR A 52 10.45 5.71 11.63
CA TYR A 52 10.33 4.32 12.04
C TYR A 52 8.92 3.75 11.83
N LEU A 53 7.87 4.50 12.19
CA LEU A 53 6.49 4.09 11.95
C LEU A 53 6.20 3.88 10.46
N THR A 54 6.74 4.76 9.60
CA THR A 54 6.58 4.66 8.15
C THR A 54 7.27 3.41 7.60
N ILE A 55 8.48 3.10 8.06
CA ILE A 55 9.22 1.88 7.66
C ILE A 55 8.43 0.63 8.09
N ILE A 56 7.92 0.59 9.32
CA ILE A 56 7.12 -0.54 9.83
C ILE A 56 5.84 -0.73 8.99
N LEU A 57 5.16 0.36 8.63
CA LEU A 57 3.97 0.33 7.76
C LEU A 57 4.29 -0.21 6.36
N ILE A 58 5.37 0.25 5.74
CA ILE A 58 5.81 -0.23 4.43
C ILE A 58 6.17 -1.72 4.52
N TYR A 59 6.93 -2.12 5.53
CA TYR A 59 7.35 -3.51 5.70
C TYR A 59 6.18 -4.45 5.96
N SER A 60 5.23 -4.05 6.84
CA SER A 60 4.01 -4.82 7.10
C SER A 60 3.10 -4.93 5.88
N PHE A 61 3.05 -3.89 5.02
CA PHE A 61 2.35 -3.96 3.74
C PHE A 61 3.02 -4.95 2.78
N HIS A 62 4.34 -4.93 2.65
CA HIS A 62 5.07 -5.91 1.85
C HIS A 62 4.89 -7.33 2.37
N LEU A 63 4.97 -7.53 3.69
CA LEU A 63 4.77 -8.83 4.33
C LEU A 63 3.35 -9.34 4.11
N SER A 64 2.33 -8.48 4.28
CA SER A 64 0.93 -8.83 4.07
C SER A 64 0.65 -9.23 2.61
N ASN A 65 1.20 -8.49 1.65
CA ASN A 65 1.11 -8.88 0.23
C ASN A 65 1.85 -10.19 -0.04
N PHE A 66 3.04 -10.37 0.53
CA PHE A 66 3.79 -11.61 0.39
C PHE A 66 2.98 -12.82 0.90
N TYR A 67 2.37 -12.73 2.08
CA TYR A 67 1.51 -13.80 2.59
C TYR A 67 0.27 -14.04 1.72
N LEU A 68 -0.35 -12.97 1.21
CA LEU A 68 -1.49 -13.06 0.32
C LEU A 68 -1.15 -13.82 -0.97
N PHE A 69 0.00 -13.51 -1.60
CA PHE A 69 0.44 -14.14 -2.85
C PHE A 69 1.18 -15.48 -2.65
N SER A 70 1.72 -15.74 -1.46
CA SER A 70 2.40 -17.00 -1.15
C SER A 70 1.45 -18.09 -0.66
N ASP A 71 0.18 -17.77 -0.44
CA ASP A 71 -0.83 -18.76 -0.05
C ASP A 71 -1.09 -19.72 -1.24
N PRO A 72 -0.71 -21.01 -1.13
CA PRO A 72 -0.86 -21.99 -2.21
C PRO A 72 -2.33 -22.33 -2.52
N SER A 73 -3.29 -21.79 -1.76
CA SER A 73 -4.72 -21.93 -1.99
C SER A 73 -5.30 -20.90 -2.97
N GLN A 74 -4.56 -19.82 -3.30
CA GLN A 74 -5.03 -18.82 -4.26
C GLN A 74 -5.00 -19.37 -5.69
N LYS A 75 -6.19 -19.70 -6.20
CA LYS A 75 -6.39 -20.07 -7.61
C LYS A 75 -6.71 -18.82 -8.41
N ILE A 76 -5.81 -18.42 -9.31
CA ILE A 76 -6.10 -17.37 -10.26
C ILE A 76 -7.03 -17.95 -11.32
N LEU A 77 -8.26 -17.44 -11.38
CA LEU A 77 -9.24 -17.85 -12.39
C LEU A 77 -8.93 -17.10 -13.68
N VAL A 78 -8.34 -17.79 -14.65
CA VAL A 78 -8.03 -17.22 -15.97
C VAL A 78 -9.15 -17.62 -16.93
N CYS A 79 -9.67 -16.65 -17.69
CA CYS A 79 -10.62 -16.98 -18.74
C CYS A 79 -9.91 -17.55 -19.95
N HIS A 80 -10.17 -18.82 -20.22
CA HIS A 80 -9.64 -19.50 -21.39
C HIS A 80 -10.37 -19.01 -22.65
N ARG A 81 -9.70 -19.06 -23.82
CA ARG A 81 -10.24 -18.64 -25.14
C ARG A 81 -11.57 -19.31 -25.52
N ASN A 82 -11.90 -20.45 -24.89
CA ASN A 82 -13.17 -21.16 -25.02
C ASN A 82 -14.30 -20.64 -24.12
N GLY A 83 -14.11 -19.52 -23.41
CA GLY A 83 -15.11 -18.92 -22.53
C GLY A 83 -15.35 -19.67 -21.22
N LYS A 84 -14.53 -20.68 -20.90
CA LYS A 84 -14.56 -21.40 -19.62
C LYS A 84 -13.50 -20.80 -18.68
N LEU A 85 -13.89 -20.57 -17.43
CA LEU A 85 -12.97 -20.20 -16.36
C LEU A 85 -12.16 -21.45 -15.98
N ALA A 86 -10.84 -21.38 -16.08
CA ALA A 86 -9.96 -22.44 -15.62
C ALA A 86 -9.14 -21.91 -14.42
N PRO A 87 -9.14 -22.62 -13.28
CA PRO A 87 -8.23 -22.29 -12.19
C PRO A 87 -6.81 -22.64 -12.61
N VAL A 88 -5.92 -21.65 -12.69
CA VAL A 88 -4.49 -21.84 -12.92
C VAL A 88 -3.78 -21.75 -11.58
N ARG A 89 -3.00 -22.78 -11.26
CA ARG A 89 -2.05 -22.78 -10.14
C ARG A 89 -0.71 -22.28 -10.70
N ILE A 90 -0.13 -21.26 -10.07
CA ILE A 90 1.24 -20.81 -10.36
C ILE A 90 2.21 -21.84 -9.78
#